data_AF-A0A382PIT5-F1
#
_entry.id   AF-A0A382PIT5-F1
#
_cell.length_a   1.000
_cell.length_b   1.000
_cell.length_c   1.000
_cell.angle_alpha   90.00
_cell.angle_beta   90.00
_cell.angle_gamma   90.00
#
_symmetry.space_group_name_H-M   'P 1'
#
loop_
_entity.id
_entity.type
_entity.pdbx_description
1 polymer ?
#
loop_
_entity_poly.entity_id
_entity_poly.type
_entity_poly.pdbx_seq_one_letter_code
_entity_poly.pdbx_strand_id
1 'polypeptide(L)'
;VPGLYLHLANRLDLPTEKEWQTDPGAIAVRNIFDFYFQTYLPAKRKKPLLNGNDIQDISKIKPSPTFATILYKIEEARVLGVINTRSQAISFAKNIVRKIQKETN
;
A
#
# COMPACT_ATOMS: atom_id res chain seq x y z
N VAL A 1 -1.69 -10.50 -10.20
CA VAL A 1 -0.53 -10.52 -11.13
C VAL A 1 -0.71 -11.60 -12.21
N PRO A 2 -0.99 -12.89 -11.91
CA PRO A 2 -1.19 -13.93 -12.94
C PRO A 2 -2.25 -13.60 -14.00
N GLY A 3 -3.37 -13.02 -13.58
CA GLY A 3 -4.45 -12.64 -14.49
C GLY A 3 -4.08 -11.59 -15.54
N LEU A 4 -3.08 -10.75 -15.29
CA LEU A 4 -2.61 -9.77 -16.29
C LEU A 4 -1.80 -10.44 -17.40
N TYR A 5 -0.99 -11.47 -17.07
CA TYR A 5 -0.32 -12.28 -18.08
C TYR A 5 -1.33 -13.03 -18.94
N LEU A 6 -2.35 -13.63 -18.32
CA LEU A 6 -3.43 -14.30 -19.04
C LEU A 6 -4.20 -13.33 -19.93
N HIS A 7 -4.47 -12.10 -19.46
CA HIS A 7 -5.13 -11.07 -20.26
C HIS A 7 -4.32 -10.70 -21.51
N LEU A 8 -2.99 -10.57 -21.40
CA LEU A 8 -2.13 -10.30 -22.56
C LEU A 8 -2.05 -11.50 -23.51
N ALA A 9 -2.03 -12.73 -22.97
CA ALA A 9 -1.96 -13.96 -23.76
C ALA A 9 -3.28 -14.36 -24.43
N ASN A 10 -4.42 -13.88 -23.91
CA ASN A 10 -5.76 -14.20 -24.42
C ASN A 10 -6.17 -13.29 -25.58
N ARG A 11 -5.29 -13.13 -26.57
CA ARG A 11 -5.55 -12.39 -27.81
C ARG A 11 -5.67 -13.39 -28.95
N LEU A 12 -6.66 -13.19 -29.83
CA LEU A 12 -6.87 -14.06 -31.00
C LEU A 12 -5.65 -14.02 -31.94
N ASP A 13 -5.11 -12.82 -32.16
CA ASP A 13 -3.86 -12.58 -32.86
C ASP A 13 -2.87 -11.90 -31.92
N LEU A 14 -1.66 -12.45 -31.83
CA LEU A 14 -0.60 -11.86 -31.04
C LEU A 14 0.04 -10.69 -31.81
N PRO A 15 0.15 -9.50 -31.20
CA PRO A 15 0.85 -8.38 -31.81
C PRO A 15 2.31 -8.73 -32.12
N THR A 16 2.86 -8.08 -33.14
CA THR A 16 4.30 -8.04 -33.39
C THR A 16 5.02 -7.26 -32.29
N GLU A 17 6.34 -7.42 -32.20
CA GLU A 17 7.16 -6.72 -31.18
C GLU A 17 6.94 -5.20 -31.17
N LYS A 18 6.81 -4.57 -32.36
CA LYS A 18 6.56 -3.13 -32.45
C LYS A 18 5.17 -2.76 -31.95
N GLU A 19 4.16 -3.56 -32.30
CA GLU A 19 2.77 -3.30 -31.89
C GLU A 19 2.60 -3.46 -30.37
N TRP A 20 3.31 -4.40 -29.75
CA TRP A 20 3.35 -4.55 -28.28
C TRP A 20 3.83 -3.29 -27.56
N GLN A 21 4.74 -2.52 -28.16
CA GLN A 21 5.29 -1.31 -27.54
C GLN A 21 4.32 -0.13 -27.58
N THR A 22 3.40 -0.12 -28.55
CA THR A 22 2.43 0.97 -28.76
C THR A 22 1.01 0.60 -28.34
N ASP A 23 0.73 -0.68 -28.10
CA ASP A 23 -0.59 -1.15 -27.69
C ASP A 23 -0.99 -0.60 -26.30
N PRO A 24 -2.09 0.16 -26.19
CA PRO A 24 -2.51 0.76 -24.92
C PRO A 24 -2.74 -0.25 -23.80
N GLY A 25 -3.28 -1.43 -24.11
CA GLY A 25 -3.51 -2.50 -23.13
C GLY A 25 -2.20 -3.06 -22.57
N ALA A 26 -1.23 -3.32 -23.45
CA ALA A 26 0.10 -3.76 -23.07
C ALA A 26 0.85 -2.71 -22.25
N ILE A 27 0.77 -1.43 -22.65
CA ILE A 27 1.36 -0.31 -21.91
C ILE A 27 0.76 -0.23 -20.50
N ALA A 28 -0.57 -0.34 -20.37
CA ALA A 28 -1.24 -0.31 -19.07
C ALA A 28 -0.77 -1.47 -18.17
N VAL A 29 -0.71 -2.70 -18.70
CA VAL A 29 -0.23 -3.86 -17.96
C VAL A 29 1.24 -3.71 -17.55
N ARG A 30 2.10 -3.21 -18.45
CA ARG A 30 3.51 -2.93 -18.15
C ARG A 30 3.64 -1.92 -17.02
N ASN A 31 2.92 -0.81 -17.08
CA ASN A 31 2.95 0.22 -16.02
C ASN A 31 2.50 -0.35 -14.66
N ILE A 32 1.51 -1.24 -14.65
CA ILE A 32 1.06 -1.94 -13.43
C ILE A 32 2.17 -2.86 -12.90
N PHE A 33 2.85 -3.61 -13.77
CA PHE A 33 3.97 -4.45 -13.35
C PHE A 33 5.15 -3.65 -12.85
N ASP A 34 5.52 -2.56 -13.54
CA ASP A 34 6.59 -1.66 -13.12
C ASP A 34 6.29 -1.10 -11.72
N PHE A 35 5.08 -0.60 -11.50
CA PHE A 35 4.66 -0.17 -10.16
C PHE A 35 4.72 -1.31 -9.14
N TYR A 36 4.20 -2.49 -9.48
CA TYR A 36 4.13 -3.62 -8.54
C TYR A 36 5.53 -4.10 -8.12
N PHE A 37 6.42 -4.33 -9.08
CA PHE A 37 7.75 -4.90 -8.84
C PHE A 37 8.77 -3.86 -8.38
N GLN A 38 8.73 -2.64 -8.90
CA GLN A 38 9.74 -1.62 -8.60
C GLN A 38 9.35 -0.71 -7.43
N THR A 39 8.04 -0.54 -7.15
CA THR A 39 7.57 0.36 -6.09
C THR A 39 6.93 -0.41 -4.94
N TYR A 40 5.87 -1.18 -5.21
CA TYR A 40 5.06 -1.80 -4.17
C TYR A 40 5.82 -2.91 -3.41
N LEU A 41 6.42 -3.88 -4.11
CA LEU A 41 7.13 -4.99 -3.46
C LEU A 41 8.32 -4.52 -2.61
N PRO A 42 9.21 -3.62 -3.09
CA PRO A 42 10.27 -3.05 -2.27
C PRO A 42 9.74 -2.29 -1.07
N ALA A 43 8.66 -1.50 -1.24
CA ALA A 43 8.02 -0.81 -0.12
C ALA A 43 7.45 -1.78 0.92
N LYS A 44 6.83 -2.88 0.50
CA LYS A 44 6.26 -3.92 1.37
C LYS A 44 7.31 -4.73 2.12
N ARG A 45 8.50 -4.94 1.54
CA ARG A 45 9.62 -5.63 2.19
C ARG A 45 10.25 -4.80 3.32
N LYS A 46 10.12 -3.47 3.28
CA LYS A 46 10.59 -2.60 4.38
C LYS A 46 9.78 -2.89 5.64
N LYS A 47 10.48 -2.98 6.77
CA LYS A 47 9.84 -3.17 8.07
C LYS A 47 8.88 -1.99 8.35
N PRO A 48 7.65 -2.26 8.82
CA PRO A 48 6.73 -1.23 9.27
C PRO A 48 7.36 -0.27 10.27
N LEU A 49 6.95 1.01 10.24
CA LEU A 49 7.46 2.01 11.19
C LEU A 49 6.96 1.78 12.61
N LEU A 50 5.75 1.20 12.73
CA LEU A 50 5.07 0.87 13.98
C LEU A 50 4.45 -0.52 13.92
N ASN A 51 4.27 -1.13 15.09
CA ASN A 51 3.59 -2.42 15.28
C ASN A 51 2.40 -2.29 16.24
N GLY A 52 1.70 -3.40 16.52
CA GLY A 52 0.53 -3.40 17.39
C GLY A 52 0.80 -2.94 18.83
N ASN A 53 1.95 -3.31 19.40
CA ASN A 53 2.34 -2.89 20.74
C ASN A 53 2.55 -1.37 20.80
N ASP A 54 3.16 -0.80 19.75
CA ASP A 54 3.32 0.65 19.64
C ASP A 54 1.96 1.37 19.67
N ILE A 55 0.94 0.81 18.99
CA ILE A 55 -0.41 1.37 19.01
C ILE A 55 -1.03 1.25 20.41
N GLN A 56 -0.83 0.13 21.10
CA GLN A 56 -1.31 -0.07 22.47
C GLN A 56 -0.75 1.00 23.41
N ASP A 57 0.55 1.26 23.33
CA ASP A 57 1.22 2.26 24.16
C ASP A 57 0.76 3.69 23.86
N ILE A 58 0.55 4.01 22.58
CA ILE A 58 0.11 5.34 22.13
C ILE A 58 -1.34 5.62 22.56
N SER A 59 -2.21 4.63 22.40
CA SER A 59 -3.66 4.80 22.50
C SER A 59 -4.23 4.44 23.87
N LYS A 60 -3.48 3.68 24.69
CA LYS A 60 -3.90 3.14 25.99
C LYS A 60 -5.25 2.39 25.96
N ILE A 61 -5.65 1.91 24.78
CA ILE A 61 -6.86 1.09 24.61
C ILE A 61 -6.48 -0.38 24.45
N LYS A 62 -7.42 -1.27 24.76
CA LYS A 62 -7.23 -2.70 24.54
C LYS A 62 -7.09 -3.01 23.04
N PRO A 63 -6.29 -4.02 22.67
CA PRO A 63 -6.22 -4.49 21.29
C PRO A 63 -7.62 -4.75 20.73
N SER A 64 -7.89 -4.19 19.55
CA SER A 64 -9.17 -4.30 18.85
C SER A 64 -8.94 -4.24 17.34
N PRO A 65 -9.95 -4.58 16.50
CA PRO A 65 -9.84 -4.47 15.04
C PRO A 65 -9.40 -3.08 14.56
N THR A 66 -9.69 -2.04 15.34
CA THR A 66 -9.26 -0.66 15.09
C THR A 66 -7.74 -0.52 14.96
N PHE A 67 -6.96 -1.37 15.62
CA PHE A 67 -5.49 -1.35 15.52
C PHE A 67 -5.04 -1.68 14.10
N ALA A 68 -5.69 -2.66 13.45
CA ALA A 68 -5.39 -3.02 12.07
C ALA A 68 -5.67 -1.83 11.14
N THR A 69 -6.77 -1.11 11.36
CA THR A 69 -7.09 0.11 10.60
C THR A 69 -6.05 1.21 10.78
N ILE A 70 -5.57 1.42 12.01
CA ILE A 70 -4.53 2.42 12.31
C ILE A 70 -3.22 2.04 11.63
N LEU A 71 -2.77 0.80 11.79
CA LEU A 71 -1.54 0.29 11.18
C LEU A 71 -1.60 0.32 9.65
N TYR A 72 -2.76 0.00 9.07
CA TYR A 72 -2.98 0.09 7.62
C TYR A 72 -2.78 1.54 7.12
N LYS A 73 -3.42 2.53 7.77
CA LYS A 73 -3.28 3.94 7.38
C LYS A 73 -1.84 4.47 7.54
N ILE A 74 -1.11 3.99 8.55
CA ILE A 74 0.30 4.32 8.75
C ILE A 74 1.15 3.74 7.62
N GLU A 75 0.93 2.47 7.28
CA GLU A 75 1.65 1.81 6.18
C GLU A 75 1.36 2.47 4.83
N GLU A 76 0.10 2.82 4.57
CA GLU A 76 -0.28 3.57 3.38
C GLU A 76 0.46 4.93 3.30
N ALA A 77 0.43 5.73 4.36
CA ALA A 77 1.14 7.00 4.43
C ALA A 77 2.67 6.83 4.26
N ARG A 78 3.23 5.73 4.77
CA ARG A 78 4.64 5.39 4.60
C ARG A 78 4.98 5.04 3.16
N VAL A 79 4.16 4.22 2.50
CA VAL A 79 4.36 3.83 1.09
C VAL A 79 4.24 5.06 0.18
N LEU A 80 3.36 6.00 0.49
CA LEU A 80 3.20 7.26 -0.22
C LEU A 80 4.29 8.29 0.09
N GLY A 81 5.23 8.01 1.00
CA GLY A 81 6.30 8.93 1.38
C GLY A 81 5.85 10.11 2.26
N VAL A 82 4.59 10.13 2.69
CA VAL A 82 4.04 11.16 3.60
C VAL A 82 4.72 11.10 4.97
N ILE A 83 5.05 9.88 5.42
CA ILE A 83 5.84 9.66 6.63
C ILE A 83 7.02 8.72 6.32
N ASN A 84 8.18 9.04 6.86
CA ASN A 84 9.42 8.31 6.59
C ASN A 84 10.12 7.84 7.86
N THR A 85 9.72 8.36 9.02
CA THR A 85 10.36 8.09 10.31
C THR A 85 9.39 7.59 11.36
N ARG A 86 9.90 6.87 12.36
CA ARG A 86 9.11 6.37 13.49
C ARG A 86 8.44 7.52 14.26
N SER A 87 9.12 8.65 14.45
CA SER A 87 8.55 9.82 15.14
C SER A 87 7.36 10.43 14.37
N GLN A 88 7.48 10.54 13.04
CA GLN A 88 6.35 10.97 12.19
C GLN A 88 5.18 9.99 12.27
N ALA A 89 5.46 8.68 12.25
CA ALA A 89 4.43 7.65 12.38
C ALA A 89 3.69 7.74 13.73
N ILE A 90 4.39 8.00 14.84
CA ILE A 90 3.79 8.18 16.17
C ILE A 90 2.83 9.39 16.17
N SER A 91 3.27 10.52 15.64
CA SER A 91 2.44 11.73 15.54
C SER A 91 1.20 11.49 14.67
N PHE A 92 1.37 10.78 13.56
CA PHE A 92 0.29 10.40 12.67
C PHE A 92 -0.72 9.46 13.36
N ALA A 93 -0.23 8.44 14.06
CA ALA A 93 -1.05 7.51 14.83
C ALA A 93 -1.90 8.22 15.90
N LYS A 94 -1.31 9.15 16.65
CA LYS A 94 -2.02 9.97 17.66
C LYS A 94 -3.17 10.76 17.05
N ASN A 95 -2.98 11.32 15.86
CA ASN A 95 -4.03 12.07 15.17
C ASN A 95 -5.17 11.16 14.71
N ILE A 96 -4.88 9.95 14.23
CA ILE A 96 -5.91 8.97 13.87
C ILE A 96 -6.70 8.55 15.10
N VAL A 97 -6.02 8.19 16.20
CA VAL A 97 -6.67 7.75 17.44
C VAL A 97 -7.61 8.84 17.97
N ARG A 98 -7.17 10.11 17.99
CA ARG A 98 -8.02 11.24 18.41
C ARG A 98 -9.27 11.39 17.56
N LYS A 99 -9.18 11.20 16.23
CA LYS A 99 -10.35 11.28 15.34
C LYS A 99 -11.36 10.16 15.66
N ILE A 100 -10.88 8.93 15.81
CA ILE A 100 -11.72 7.78 16.13
C ILE A 100 -12.42 7.97 17.48
N GLN A 101 -11.70 8.45 18.50
CA GLN A 101 -12.29 8.71 19.83
C GLN A 101 -13.36 9.81 19.78
N LYS A 102 -13.22 10.84 18.93
CA LYS A 102 -14.23 11.88 18.75
C LYS A 102 -15.49 11.39 18.03
N GLU A 103 -15.36 10.41 17.15
CA GLU A 103 -16.50 9.82 16.41
C GLU A 103 -17.29 8.81 17.25
N THR A 104 -16.71 8.32 18.36
CA THR A 104 -17.33 7.31 19.24
C THR A 104 -18.00 7.94 20.49
N ASN A 105 -17.80 9.23 20.73
CA ASN A 105 -18.43 10.01 21.81
C ASN A 105 -19.55 10.89 21.25
#